data_AF-A0A957C7J5-F1
#
_entry.id   AF-A0A957C7J5-F1
#
_cell.length_a   1.000
_cell.length_b   1.000
_cell.length_c   1.000
_cell.angle_alpha   90.00
_cell.angle_beta   90.00
_cell.angle_gamma   90.00
#
_symmetry.space_group_name_H-M   'P 1'
#
loop_
_entity.id
_entity.type
_entity.pdbx_description
1 polymer ?
#
loop_
_entity_poly.entity_id
_entity_poly.type
_entity_poly.pdbx_seq_one_letter_code
_entity_poly.pdbx_strand_id
1 'polypeptide(L)'
;MRLLDMVGFRPELNTCVVSQEPIQAEDQFFSYPLGGVVSPAYAQVNAGLMPVTLVTLKLLRHMQRSAYSHVQSLSITPELHDETERLMLGYLTYLLERKLQSVDFIRRIRRQ
;
A
#
# COMPACT_ATOMS: atom_id res chain seq x y z
N MET A 1 -4.69 -4.60 -6.50
CA MET A 1 -4.09 -5.73 -5.75
C MET A 1 -3.95 -7.00 -6.61
N ARG A 2 -5.00 -7.48 -7.28
CA ARG A 2 -4.94 -8.76 -8.03
C ARG A 2 -3.83 -8.84 -9.10
N LEU A 3 -3.53 -7.75 -9.81
CA LEU A 3 -2.41 -7.74 -10.76
C LEU A 3 -1.09 -8.08 -10.08
N LEU A 4 -0.75 -7.37 -8.99
CA LEU A 4 0.46 -7.59 -8.20
C LEU A 4 0.55 -9.05 -7.72
N ASP A 5 -0.57 -9.65 -7.35
CA ASP A 5 -0.65 -11.08 -6.97
C ASP A 5 -0.29 -12.00 -8.15
N MET A 6 -0.88 -11.76 -9.33
CA MET A 6 -0.61 -12.58 -10.52
C MET A 6 0.84 -12.46 -11.01
N VAL A 7 1.51 -11.34 -10.76
CA VAL A 7 2.90 -11.12 -11.19
C VAL A 7 3.93 -11.38 -10.09
N GLY A 8 3.53 -11.92 -8.93
CA GLY A 8 4.44 -12.31 -7.85
C GLY A 8 4.95 -11.16 -6.97
N PHE A 9 4.30 -9.99 -7.03
CA PHE A 9 4.63 -8.79 -6.26
C PHE A 9 3.53 -8.43 -5.24
N ARG A 10 2.78 -9.42 -4.76
CA ARG A 10 1.77 -9.19 -3.73
C ARG A 10 2.44 -8.69 -2.45
N PRO A 11 2.01 -7.55 -1.89
CA PRO A 11 2.61 -7.08 -0.66
C PRO A 11 2.17 -7.91 0.56
N GLU A 12 3.08 -8.14 1.51
CA GLU A 12 2.73 -8.72 2.81
C GLU A 12 2.12 -7.65 3.71
N LEU A 13 0.90 -7.89 4.20
CA LEU A 13 0.12 -6.91 4.95
C LEU A 13 -0.30 -7.37 6.34
N ASN A 14 -0.16 -8.65 6.69
CA ASN A 14 -0.62 -9.24 7.95
C ASN A 14 0.53 -9.46 8.93
N THR A 15 1.72 -9.76 8.41
CA THR A 15 2.92 -10.05 9.18
C THR A 15 3.98 -8.99 8.92
N CYS A 16 4.72 -8.59 9.95
CA CYS A 16 5.83 -7.67 9.80
C CYS A 16 6.93 -8.34 8.95
N VAL A 17 7.34 -7.72 7.85
CA VAL A 17 8.38 -8.28 6.96
C VAL A 17 9.78 -8.28 7.57
N VAL A 18 9.95 -7.65 8.75
CA VAL A 18 11.21 -7.64 9.50
C VAL A 18 11.19 -8.64 10.65
N SER A 19 10.20 -8.54 11.54
CA SER A 19 10.13 -9.40 12.74
C SER A 19 9.44 -10.75 12.53
N GLN A 20 8.71 -10.90 11.42
CA GLN A 20 7.85 -12.06 11.13
C GLN A 20 6.71 -12.27 12.13
N GLU A 21 6.42 -11.27 12.97
CA GLU A 21 5.30 -11.30 13.91
C GLU A 21 4.03 -10.70 13.29
N PRO A 22 2.83 -11.13 13.74
CA PRO A 22 1.58 -10.51 13.34
C PRO A 22 1.53 -9.02 13.68
N ILE A 23 1.05 -8.23 12.73
CA ILE A 23 0.88 -6.79 12.87
C ILE A 23 -0.30 -6.46 13.78
N GLN A 24 -0.09 -5.52 14.70
CA GLN A 24 -1.10 -5.05 15.64
C GLN A 24 -2.04 -4.01 15.02
N ALA A 25 -3.18 -3.78 15.68
CA ALA A 25 -4.20 -2.83 15.25
C ALA A 25 -3.84 -1.38 15.62
N GLU A 26 -2.74 -0.90 15.06
CA GLU A 26 -2.18 0.44 15.23
C GLU A 26 -1.65 0.95 13.88
N ASP A 27 -1.18 2.19 13.83
CA ASP A 27 -0.50 2.73 12.66
C ASP A 27 0.84 2.02 12.45
N GLN A 28 1.16 1.77 11.18
CA GLN A 28 2.28 0.94 10.77
C GLN A 28 3.15 1.68 9.76
N PHE A 29 4.19 0.99 9.30
CA PHE A 29 5.01 1.43 8.20
C PHE A 29 4.94 0.45 7.04
N PHE A 30 5.41 0.88 5.87
CA PHE A 30 5.55 0.04 4.69
C PHE A 30 6.93 0.22 4.08
N SER A 31 7.55 -0.89 3.72
CA SER A 31 8.82 -0.93 3.02
C SER A 31 8.57 -1.32 1.56
N TYR A 32 8.87 -0.42 0.61
CA TYR A 32 8.83 -0.79 -0.80
C TYR A 32 9.84 -1.89 -1.14
N PRO A 33 11.11 -1.83 -0.68
CA PRO A 33 12.09 -2.88 -0.95
C PRO A 33 11.71 -4.25 -0.41
N LEU A 34 11.18 -4.30 0.82
CA LEU A 34 10.77 -5.58 1.44
C LEU A 34 9.35 -5.99 1.03
N GLY A 35 8.65 -5.16 0.25
CA GLY A 35 7.33 -5.48 -0.28
C GLY A 35 6.26 -5.69 0.78
N GLY A 36 6.29 -4.97 1.90
CA GLY A 36 5.30 -5.20 2.94
C GLY A 36 5.38 -4.29 4.16
N VAL A 37 4.51 -4.60 5.12
CA VAL A 37 4.33 -3.82 6.33
C VAL A 37 5.42 -4.07 7.37
N VAL A 38 5.80 -3.02 8.08
CA VAL A 38 6.80 -3.03 9.14
C VAL A 38 6.17 -2.47 10.42
N SER A 39 6.33 -3.17 11.53
CA SER A 39 5.82 -2.74 12.83
C SER A 39 6.59 -1.54 13.39
N PRO A 40 6.00 -0.72 14.26
CA PRO A 40 6.62 0.53 14.70
C PRO A 40 7.89 0.27 15.51
N ALA A 41 7.92 -0.86 16.24
CA ALA A 41 9.08 -1.34 16.99
C ALA A 41 10.33 -1.56 16.10
N TYR A 42 10.13 -1.89 14.82
CA TYR A 42 11.21 -2.14 13.86
C TYR A 42 11.40 -1.00 12.86
N ALA A 43 10.65 0.10 13.00
CA ALA A 43 10.76 1.23 12.10
C ALA A 43 12.06 2.03 12.30
N GLN A 44 12.53 2.15 13.55
CA GLN A 44 13.70 2.97 13.90
C GLN A 44 15.02 2.45 13.31
N VAL A 45 15.10 1.16 13.00
CA VAL A 45 16.30 0.51 12.45
C VAL A 45 16.27 0.39 10.93
N ASN A 46 15.20 0.83 10.27
CA ASN A 46 15.01 0.71 8.83
C ASN A 46 14.79 2.09 8.19
N ALA A 47 15.59 2.41 7.17
CA ALA A 47 15.45 3.66 6.43
C ALA A 47 14.43 3.54 5.29
N GLY A 48 13.85 4.68 4.87
CA GLY A 48 12.98 4.74 3.69
C GLY A 48 11.59 4.11 3.87
N LEU A 49 11.13 3.99 5.12
CA LEU A 49 9.80 3.49 5.43
C LEU A 49 8.73 4.56 5.21
N MET A 50 7.58 4.13 4.69
CA MET A 50 6.43 4.99 4.48
C MET A 50 5.41 4.78 5.61
N PRO A 51 4.96 5.83 6.30
CA PRO A 51 3.90 5.68 7.29
C PRO A 51 2.60 5.24 6.59
N VAL A 52 1.86 4.37 7.27
CA VAL A 52 0.56 3.83 6.85
C VAL A 52 -0.38 3.80 8.03
N THR A 53 -1.48 4.53 7.93
CA THR A 53 -2.52 4.46 8.97
C THR A 53 -3.16 3.08 9.08
N LEU A 54 -3.66 2.74 10.27
CA LEU A 54 -4.43 1.51 10.50
C LEU A 54 -5.61 1.37 9.53
N VAL A 55 -6.28 2.48 9.20
CA VAL A 55 -7.45 2.48 8.31
C VAL A 55 -7.02 2.15 6.87
N THR A 56 -5.93 2.75 6.38
CA THR A 56 -5.34 2.40 5.08
C THR A 56 -4.91 0.95 5.04
N LEU A 57 -4.30 0.43 6.11
CA LEU A 57 -3.92 -0.98 6.17
C LEU A 57 -5.15 -1.92 6.11
N LYS A 58 -6.24 -1.59 6.80
CA LYS A 58 -7.51 -2.33 6.73
C LYS A 58 -8.06 -2.35 5.30
N LEU A 59 -8.05 -1.20 4.62
CA LEU A 59 -8.49 -1.10 3.23
C LEU A 59 -7.64 -1.96 2.29
N LEU A 60 -6.31 -1.87 2.37
CA LEU A 60 -5.39 -2.66 1.55
C LEU A 60 -5.59 -4.17 1.77
N ARG A 61 -5.73 -4.61 3.02
CA ARG A 61 -6.05 -6.00 3.38
C ARG A 61 -7.40 -6.44 2.82
N HIS A 62 -8.41 -5.58 2.86
CA HIS A 62 -9.71 -5.85 2.25
C HIS A 62 -9.58 -5.99 0.72
N MET A 63 -8.87 -5.09 0.06
CA MET A 63 -8.61 -5.15 -1.39
C MET A 63 -7.83 -6.40 -1.82
N GLN A 64 -7.00 -6.99 -0.96
CA GLN A 64 -6.29 -8.23 -1.26
C GLN A 64 -7.19 -9.47 -1.20
N ARG A 65 -8.16 -9.50 -0.28
CA ARG A 65 -8.98 -10.70 -0.02
C ARG A 65 -10.34 -10.66 -0.72
N SER A 66 -10.86 -9.47 -0.99
CA SER A 66 -12.21 -9.28 -1.53
C SER A 66 -12.25 -9.36 -3.06
N ALA A 67 -13.40 -9.79 -3.58
CA ALA A 67 -13.74 -9.61 -4.99
C ALA A 67 -13.82 -8.11 -5.33
N TYR A 68 -13.50 -7.77 -6.59
CA TYR A 68 -13.48 -6.38 -7.05
C TYR A 68 -14.84 -5.67 -6.86
N SER A 69 -15.95 -6.39 -7.04
CA SER A 69 -17.30 -5.84 -6.84
C SER A 69 -17.51 -5.27 -5.43
N HIS A 70 -17.02 -5.94 -4.39
CA HIS A 70 -17.13 -5.46 -3.01
C HIS A 70 -16.24 -4.24 -2.74
N VAL A 71 -15.05 -4.20 -3.36
CA VAL A 71 -14.14 -3.05 -3.24
C VAL A 71 -14.71 -1.84 -3.97
N GLN A 72 -15.28 -2.03 -5.16
CA GLN A 72 -15.83 -0.96 -5.98
C GLN A 72 -17.02 -0.26 -5.31
N SER A 73 -17.80 -0.97 -4.49
CA SER A 73 -18.92 -0.39 -3.74
C SER A 73 -18.53 0.41 -2.49
N LEU A 74 -17.25 0.41 -2.10
CA LEU A 74 -16.81 1.13 -0.91
C LEU A 74 -16.84 2.64 -1.14
N SER A 75 -17.57 3.35 -0.28
CA SER A 75 -17.38 4.80 -0.10
C SER A 75 -16.24 5.02 0.88
N ILE A 76 -15.18 5.68 0.41
CA ILE A 76 -13.99 6.00 1.21
C ILE A 76 -13.79 7.51 1.25
N THR A 77 -13.19 8.00 2.33
CA THR A 77 -12.88 9.43 2.43
C THR A 77 -11.75 9.82 1.46
N PRO A 78 -11.68 11.09 1.04
CA PRO A 78 -10.58 11.58 0.19
C PRO A 78 -9.20 11.30 0.80
N GLU A 79 -9.05 11.43 2.12
CA GLU A 79 -7.77 11.24 2.82
C GLU A 79 -7.33 9.78 2.76
N LEU A 80 -8.27 8.84 2.97
CA LEU A 80 -8.01 7.40 2.87
C LEU A 80 -7.65 7.00 1.44
N HIS A 81 -8.35 7.59 0.45
CA HIS A 81 -8.05 7.41 -0.96
C HIS A 81 -6.63 7.88 -1.28
N ASP A 82 -6.27 9.11 -0.89
CA ASP A 82 -4.98 9.72 -1.21
C ASP A 82 -3.81 9.01 -0.55
N GLU A 83 -3.94 8.58 0.70
CA GLU A 83 -2.92 7.78 1.37
C GLU A 83 -2.71 6.43 0.67
N THR A 84 -3.81 5.74 0.35
CA THR A 84 -3.78 4.45 -0.36
C THR A 84 -3.16 4.60 -1.75
N GLU A 85 -3.57 5.62 -2.51
CA GLU A 85 -3.04 5.93 -3.84
C GLU A 85 -1.54 6.23 -3.77
N ARG A 86 -1.12 7.12 -2.84
CA ARG A 86 0.29 7.47 -2.66
C ARG A 86 1.15 6.25 -2.36
N LEU A 87 0.70 5.38 -1.46
CA LEU A 87 1.43 4.18 -1.07
C LEU A 87 1.56 3.18 -2.23
N MET A 88 0.44 2.87 -2.90
CA MET A 88 0.43 1.88 -3.99
C MET A 88 1.16 2.38 -5.24
N LEU A 89 1.03 3.66 -5.58
CA LEU A 89 1.80 4.25 -6.67
C LEU A 89 3.30 4.27 -6.37
N GLY A 90 3.68 4.57 -5.12
CA GLY A 90 5.07 4.50 -4.70
C GLY A 90 5.62 3.08 -4.83
N TYR A 91 4.87 2.08 -4.36
CA TYR A 91 5.26 0.68 -4.48
C TYR A 91 5.38 0.23 -5.94
N LEU A 92 4.41 0.57 -6.78
CA LEU A 92 4.47 0.27 -8.22
C LEU A 92 5.66 0.95 -8.90
N THR A 93 5.94 2.21 -8.55
CA THR A 93 7.08 2.96 -9.11
C THR A 93 8.40 2.32 -8.70
N TYR A 94 8.49 1.86 -7.45
CA TYR A 94 9.64 1.11 -6.96
C TYR A 94 9.85 -0.19 -7.75
N LEU A 95 8.80 -1.01 -7.88
CA LEU A 95 8.88 -2.28 -8.61
C LEU A 95 9.22 -2.15 -10.09
N LEU A 96 8.73 -1.09 -10.74
CA LEU A 96 8.98 -0.85 -12.16
C LEU A 96 10.33 -0.20 -12.43
N GLU A 97 11.03 0.24 -11.38
CA GLU A 97 12.26 1.06 -11.44
C GLU A 97 12.13 2.31 -12.35
N ARG A 98 10.89 2.67 -12.69
CA ARG A 98 10.56 3.74 -13.65
C ARG A 98 9.21 4.35 -13.29
N LYS A 99 9.13 5.67 -13.41
CA LYS A 99 7.90 6.44 -13.17
C LYS A 99 6.83 6.10 -14.22
N LEU A 100 5.61 5.82 -13.74
CA LEU A 100 4.44 5.58 -14.59
C LEU A 100 3.95 6.90 -15.25
N GLN A 101 4.11 7.01 -16.57
CA GLN A 101 3.69 8.19 -17.34
C GLN A 101 2.16 8.37 -17.37
N SER A 102 1.40 7.27 -17.29
CA SER A 102 -0.07 7.29 -17.24
C SER A 102 -0.61 7.95 -15.97
N VAL A 103 0.11 7.84 -14.85
CA VAL A 103 -0.28 8.44 -13.57
C VAL A 103 -0.16 9.96 -13.64
N ASP A 104 0.92 10.47 -14.22
CA ASP A 104 1.12 11.91 -14.42
C ASP A 104 0.03 12.49 -15.33
N PHE A 105 -0.37 11.76 -16.38
CA PHE A 105 -1.47 12.14 -17.25
C PHE A 105 -2.83 12.19 -16.52
N ILE A 106 -3.18 11.14 -15.77
CA ILE A 106 -4.45 11.11 -15.00
C ILE A 106 -4.49 12.24 -13.97
N ARG A 107 -3.38 12.49 -13.26
CA ARG A 107 -3.29 13.61 -12.30
C ARG A 107 -3.47 14.96 -12.97
N ARG A 108 -2.98 15.13 -14.21
CA ARG A 108 -3.16 16.35 -14.98
C ARG A 108 -4.63 16.58 -15.37
N ILE A 109 -5.33 15.52 -15.79
CA ILE A 109 -6.77 15.59 -16.11
C ILE A 109 -7.59 15.90 -14.86
N ARG A 110 -7.32 15.25 -13.72
CA ARG A 110 -8.07 15.48 -12.46
C ARG A 110 -7.93 16.91 -11.89
N ARG A 111 -6.94 17.67 -12.36
CA ARG A 111 -6.66 19.06 -11.92
C ARG A 111 -7.26 20.12 -12.86
N GLN A 112 -7.90 19.69 -13.96
CA GLN A 112 -8.66 20.53 -14.88
C GLN A 112 -10.16 20.31 -14.65
#